data_AF-A0A9X4SH58-F1
#
_entry.id   AF-A0A9X4SH58-F1
#
_cell.length_a   1.000
_cell.length_b   1.000
_cell.length_c   1.000
_cell.angle_alpha   90.00
_cell.angle_beta   90.00
_cell.angle_gamma   90.00
#
_symmetry.space_group_name_H-M   'P 1'
#
loop_
_entity.id
_entity.type
_entity.pdbx_description
1 polymer ?
#
loop_
_entity_poly.entity_id
_entity_poly.type
_entity_poly.pdbx_seq_one_letter_code
_entity_poly.pdbx_strand_id
1 'polypeptide(L)'
;MSGKTFKIFKIRNNLININFQDINLVKNIALKNFESDYILYDIPNKYISRYEGLYDTEIMYIFNKKSARDIINKLNLREISHFIDSSPFLLYGLICDYYKYFEQEREDFYYLYYTKFMGLFYVLAVSDMLDINHDYDQIYFISRLLDPDNYINQYYSSWDNVEINELISRFNNTQLYLISELIVYLDKNNICYMSDIAKEFWGYVNKNVL
;
A
#
# COMPACT_ATOMS: atom_id res chain seq x y z
N MET A 1 16.28 -20.59 -15.18
CA MET A 1 15.84 -19.25 -14.75
C MET A 1 17.06 -18.35 -14.74
N SER A 2 17.11 -17.37 -15.64
CA SER A 2 18.25 -16.47 -15.82
C SER A 2 18.35 -15.51 -14.64
N GLY A 3 19.54 -15.44 -14.04
CA GLY A 3 19.85 -14.52 -12.95
C GLY A 3 19.74 -13.08 -13.43
N LYS A 4 18.69 -12.39 -13.03
CA LYS A 4 18.66 -10.93 -13.03
C LYS A 4 19.36 -10.46 -11.76
N THR A 5 20.58 -9.95 -11.94
CA THR A 5 21.36 -9.33 -10.87
C THR A 5 20.62 -8.06 -10.43
N PHE A 6 20.06 -8.06 -9.22
CA PHE A 6 19.56 -6.85 -8.59
C PHE A 6 20.75 -5.87 -8.42
N LYS A 7 20.76 -4.76 -9.18
CA LYS A 7 21.71 -3.68 -8.95
C LYS A 7 21.33 -2.97 -7.65
N ILE A 8 22.11 -3.19 -6.61
CA ILE A 8 21.90 -2.56 -5.29
C ILE A 8 22.87 -1.40 -5.15
N PHE A 9 22.32 -0.28 -4.68
CA PHE A 9 23.04 0.96 -4.39
C PHE A 9 23.42 1.00 -2.90
N LYS A 10 24.68 1.33 -2.63
CA LYS A 10 25.25 1.60 -1.29
C LYS A 10 24.65 2.89 -0.69
N ILE A 11 24.10 2.87 0.52
CA ILE A 11 23.81 4.09 1.31
C ILE A 11 24.26 3.94 2.77
N ARG A 12 25.41 4.55 3.08
CA ARG A 12 25.90 4.72 4.46
C ARG A 12 25.05 5.69 5.29
N ASN A 13 24.80 5.26 6.53
CA ASN A 13 24.70 6.05 7.78
C ASN A 13 23.60 7.13 7.87
N ASN A 14 22.39 6.70 8.21
CA ASN A 14 21.55 7.28 9.27
C ASN A 14 20.38 6.30 9.48
N LEU A 15 20.58 5.31 10.35
CA LEU A 15 19.53 4.35 10.70
C LEU A 15 18.37 5.13 11.32
N ILE A 16 17.26 5.25 10.58
CA ILE A 16 15.99 5.67 11.17
C ILE A 16 15.57 4.49 12.04
N ASN A 17 15.81 4.58 13.36
CA ASN A 17 15.25 3.60 14.27
C ASN A 17 13.75 3.86 14.38
N ILE A 18 12.94 2.96 13.82
CA ILE A 18 11.49 3.14 13.74
C ILE A 18 10.86 2.49 14.95
N ASN A 19 10.25 3.28 15.82
CA ASN A 19 9.39 2.75 16.87
C ASN A 19 7.98 2.55 16.31
N PHE A 20 7.67 1.34 15.86
CA PHE A 20 6.32 0.99 15.38
C PHE A 20 5.24 1.05 16.47
N GLN A 21 5.61 1.20 17.74
CA GLN A 21 4.65 1.43 18.83
C GLN A 21 4.20 2.90 18.93
N ASP A 22 4.83 3.82 18.20
CA ASP A 22 4.45 5.23 18.15
C ASP A 22 3.84 5.56 16.78
N ILE A 23 2.51 5.51 16.71
CA ILE A 23 1.78 5.80 15.46
C ILE A 23 2.05 7.23 14.95
N ASN A 24 2.28 8.21 15.83
CA ASN A 24 2.54 9.58 15.39
C ASN A 24 3.93 9.71 14.75
N LEU A 25 4.93 9.02 15.31
CA LEU A 25 6.24 8.90 14.67
C LEU A 25 6.13 8.26 13.29
N VAL A 26 5.37 7.17 13.17
CA VAL A 26 5.15 6.45 11.91
C VAL A 26 4.45 7.34 10.88
N LYS A 27 3.41 8.10 11.27
CA LYS A 27 2.75 9.09 10.41
C LYS A 27 3.75 10.11 9.87
N ASN A 28 4.60 10.66 10.74
CA ASN A 28 5.62 11.65 10.34
C ASN A 28 6.66 11.06 9.37
N ILE A 29 7.10 9.82 9.61
CA ILE A 29 8.01 9.11 8.70
C ILE A 29 7.32 8.90 7.34
N ALA A 30 6.07 8.47 7.33
CA ALA A 30 5.32 8.21 6.11
C ALA A 30 5.16 9.48 5.26
N LEU A 31 4.66 10.56 5.88
CA LEU A 31 4.44 11.86 5.22
C LEU A 31 5.72 12.54 4.73
N LYS A 32 6.88 12.19 5.32
CA LYS A 32 8.18 12.73 4.92
C LYS A 32 8.82 11.97 3.76
N ASN A 33 8.66 10.64 3.71
CA ASN A 33 9.45 9.78 2.82
C ASN A 33 8.65 9.22 1.63
N PHE A 34 7.32 9.21 1.71
CA PHE A 34 6.44 8.77 0.63
C PHE A 34 5.68 9.95 0.03
N GLU A 35 5.24 9.78 -1.21
CA GLU A 35 4.30 10.71 -1.80
C GLU A 35 3.00 10.69 -1.00
N SER A 36 2.46 11.88 -0.73
CA SER A 36 1.30 11.99 0.15
C SER A 36 0.27 13.03 -0.26
N ASP A 37 0.57 13.86 -1.27
CA ASP A 37 -0.29 14.97 -1.70
C ASP A 37 -1.05 14.67 -3.02
N TYR A 38 -0.86 13.48 -3.60
CA TYR A 38 -1.54 13.06 -4.81
C TYR A 38 -3.02 12.79 -4.56
N ILE A 39 -3.90 13.35 -5.40
CA ILE A 39 -5.35 13.10 -5.38
C ILE A 39 -5.69 12.15 -6.52
N LEU A 40 -6.22 10.97 -6.17
CA LEU A 40 -6.50 9.89 -7.12
C LEU A 40 -7.57 10.28 -8.14
N TYR A 41 -8.61 10.97 -7.67
CA TYR A 41 -9.65 11.57 -8.50
C TYR A 41 -10.40 12.64 -7.73
N ASP A 42 -10.99 13.57 -8.49
CA ASP A 42 -11.93 14.56 -8.01
C ASP A 42 -13.21 14.42 -8.84
N ILE A 43 -14.24 13.81 -8.26
CA ILE A 43 -15.55 13.72 -8.89
C ILE A 43 -16.69 14.17 -7.97
N PRO A 44 -17.80 14.67 -8.51
CA PRO A 44 -18.99 14.96 -7.71
C PRO A 44 -19.58 13.68 -7.11
N ASN A 45 -20.00 13.71 -5.84
CA ASN A 45 -20.54 12.54 -5.13
C ASN A 45 -21.70 11.84 -5.87
N LYS A 46 -22.52 12.59 -6.62
CA LYS A 46 -23.60 12.04 -7.46
C LYS A 46 -23.14 11.05 -8.55
N TYR A 47 -21.84 11.00 -8.86
CA TYR A 47 -21.25 9.99 -9.74
C TYR A 47 -20.90 8.73 -8.96
N ILE A 48 -20.36 8.87 -7.74
CA ILE A 48 -20.08 7.75 -6.83
C ILE A 48 -21.39 7.07 -6.41
N SER A 49 -22.46 7.84 -6.16
CA SER A 49 -23.76 7.30 -5.77
C SER A 49 -24.40 6.39 -6.83
N ARG A 50 -23.90 6.37 -8.06
CA ARG A 50 -24.37 5.45 -9.12
C ARG A 50 -23.91 4.02 -8.89
N TYR A 51 -22.90 3.82 -8.04
CA TYR A 51 -22.37 2.52 -7.66
C TYR A 51 -23.00 2.00 -6.36
N GLU A 52 -23.83 2.80 -5.68
CA GLU A 52 -24.56 2.40 -4.46
C GLU A 52 -25.49 1.21 -4.75
N GLY A 53 -25.48 0.21 -3.86
CA GLY A 53 -26.28 -1.01 -3.97
C GLY A 53 -25.70 -2.11 -4.87
N LEU A 54 -24.64 -1.80 -5.64
CA LEU A 54 -23.87 -2.78 -6.41
C LEU A 54 -22.53 -3.10 -5.74
N TYR A 55 -21.99 -2.15 -4.95
CA TYR A 55 -20.62 -2.16 -4.43
C TYR A 55 -20.53 -1.41 -3.08
N ASP A 56 -19.56 -1.76 -2.23
CA ASP A 56 -19.19 -0.99 -1.04
C ASP A 56 -18.51 0.33 -1.43
N THR A 57 -19.31 1.38 -1.63
CA THR A 57 -18.84 2.68 -2.13
C THR A 57 -17.98 3.47 -1.12
N GLU A 58 -17.86 2.99 0.11
CA GLU A 58 -17.11 3.61 1.21
C GLU A 58 -15.66 3.89 0.82
N ILE A 59 -14.98 2.92 0.17
CA ILE A 59 -13.62 3.09 -0.32
C ILE A 59 -13.55 4.22 -1.37
N MET A 60 -14.56 4.35 -2.23
CA MET A 60 -14.61 5.42 -3.22
C MET A 60 -14.70 6.79 -2.53
N TYR A 61 -15.48 6.90 -1.46
CA TYR A 61 -15.57 8.14 -0.68
C TYR A 61 -14.32 8.42 0.17
N ILE A 62 -13.57 7.38 0.55
CA ILE A 62 -12.28 7.52 1.25
C ILE A 62 -11.25 8.25 0.37
N PHE A 63 -11.16 7.92 -0.92
CA PHE A 63 -10.17 8.53 -1.84
C PHE A 63 -10.67 9.74 -2.63
N ASN A 64 -11.98 9.96 -2.75
CA ASN A 64 -12.50 11.10 -3.51
C ASN A 64 -12.02 12.44 -2.91
N LYS A 65 -11.36 13.27 -3.73
CA LYS A 65 -10.84 14.61 -3.35
C LYS A 65 -9.90 14.59 -2.15
N LYS A 66 -9.28 13.45 -1.87
CA LYS A 66 -8.43 13.26 -0.69
C LYS A 66 -7.11 12.67 -1.14
N SER A 67 -6.05 13.24 -0.59
CA SER A 67 -4.70 12.72 -0.69
C SER A 67 -4.43 11.71 0.43
N ALA A 68 -3.32 10.96 0.32
CA ALA A 68 -2.88 10.08 1.41
C ALA A 68 -2.68 10.88 2.71
N ARG A 69 -2.18 12.13 2.64
CA ARG A 69 -2.01 13.02 3.79
C ARG A 69 -3.33 13.31 4.48
N ASP A 70 -4.38 13.61 3.72
CA ASP A 70 -5.71 13.87 4.27
C ASP A 70 -6.27 12.66 5.01
N ILE A 71 -6.00 11.46 4.49
CA ILE A 71 -6.44 10.19 5.06
C ILE A 71 -5.64 9.84 6.32
N ILE A 72 -4.30 9.93 6.27
CA ILE A 72 -3.38 9.62 7.39
C ILE A 72 -3.69 10.46 8.64
N ASN A 73 -4.15 11.70 8.46
CA ASN A 73 -4.48 12.60 9.56
C ASN A 73 -5.83 12.33 10.23
N LYS A 74 -6.61 11.34 9.76
CA LYS A 74 -7.86 10.94 10.40
C LYS A 74 -7.64 10.15 11.69
N LEU A 75 -8.68 10.14 12.53
CA LEU A 75 -8.71 9.41 13.80
C LEU A 75 -9.14 7.93 13.64
N ASN A 76 -9.89 7.60 12.58
CA ASN A 76 -10.45 6.26 12.35
C ASN A 76 -9.65 5.43 11.32
N LEU A 77 -8.31 5.47 11.40
CA LEU A 77 -7.42 4.79 10.43
C LEU A 77 -7.71 3.30 10.28
N ARG A 78 -8.08 2.62 11.36
CA ARG A 78 -8.46 1.20 11.32
C ARG A 78 -9.67 0.92 10.43
N GLU A 79 -10.74 1.69 10.60
CA GLU A 79 -11.95 1.54 9.79
C GLU A 79 -11.63 1.79 8.31
N ILE A 80 -10.78 2.77 8.04
CA ILE A 80 -10.27 3.06 6.70
C ILE A 80 -9.45 1.89 6.15
N SER A 81 -8.59 1.28 6.97
CA SER A 81 -7.80 0.10 6.59
C SER A 81 -8.71 -1.04 6.15
N HIS A 82 -9.71 -1.35 6.97
CA HIS A 82 -10.69 -2.40 6.68
C HIS A 82 -11.40 -2.22 5.34
N PHE A 83 -11.84 -0.99 5.02
CA PHE A 83 -12.47 -0.69 3.73
C PHE A 83 -11.50 -0.81 2.55
N ILE A 84 -10.22 -0.46 2.75
CA ILE A 84 -9.18 -0.59 1.72
C ILE A 84 -8.88 -2.07 1.44
N ASP A 85 -8.78 -2.90 2.49
CA ASP A 85 -8.46 -4.32 2.36
C ASP A 85 -9.61 -5.14 1.77
N SER A 86 -10.86 -4.81 2.13
CA SER A 86 -12.02 -5.58 1.69
C SER A 86 -12.39 -5.33 0.22
N SER A 87 -12.14 -4.13 -0.29
CA SER A 87 -12.78 -3.66 -1.52
C SER A 87 -11.90 -2.84 -2.48
N PRO A 88 -10.61 -3.16 -2.68
CA PRO A 88 -9.71 -2.31 -3.47
C PRO A 88 -10.09 -2.28 -4.98
N PHE A 89 -10.74 -3.33 -5.49
CA PHE A 89 -11.24 -3.45 -6.87
C PHE A 89 -12.34 -2.46 -7.24
N LEU A 90 -13.04 -1.91 -6.24
CA LEU A 90 -14.08 -0.92 -6.47
C LEU A 90 -13.51 0.40 -6.96
N LEU A 91 -12.33 0.79 -6.49
CA LEU A 91 -11.63 1.97 -6.99
C LEU A 91 -11.29 1.85 -8.47
N TYR A 92 -10.89 0.66 -8.91
CA TYR A 92 -10.50 0.43 -10.30
C TYR A 92 -11.64 0.71 -11.28
N GLY A 93 -12.85 0.23 -10.99
CA GLY A 93 -14.03 0.47 -11.84
C GLY A 93 -14.35 1.96 -11.96
N LEU A 94 -14.39 2.66 -10.82
CA LEU A 94 -14.64 4.10 -10.79
C LEU A 94 -13.56 4.89 -11.56
N ILE A 95 -12.31 4.51 -11.40
CA ILE A 95 -11.18 5.16 -12.08
C ILE A 95 -11.22 4.93 -13.59
N CYS A 96 -11.51 3.73 -14.05
CA CYS A 96 -11.67 3.45 -15.47
C CYS A 96 -12.75 4.37 -16.09
N ASP A 97 -13.87 4.53 -15.39
CA ASP A 97 -14.94 5.43 -15.82
C ASP A 97 -14.52 6.91 -15.76
N TYR A 98 -13.74 7.30 -14.75
CA TYR A 98 -13.17 8.64 -14.64
C TYR A 98 -12.28 9.00 -15.84
N TYR A 99 -11.25 8.19 -16.14
CA TYR A 99 -10.34 8.45 -17.27
C TYR A 99 -11.10 8.51 -18.59
N LYS A 100 -12.07 7.63 -18.79
CA LYS A 100 -12.94 7.62 -19.96
C LYS A 100 -13.79 8.89 -20.06
N TYR A 101 -14.36 9.34 -18.94
CA TYR A 101 -15.22 10.52 -18.90
C TYR A 101 -14.46 11.83 -19.13
N PHE A 102 -13.22 11.91 -18.66
CA PHE A 102 -12.37 13.10 -18.79
C PHE A 102 -11.37 13.03 -19.96
N GLU A 103 -11.47 12.02 -20.81
CA GLU A 103 -10.59 11.80 -21.98
C GLU A 103 -9.09 11.85 -21.63
N GLN A 104 -8.73 11.35 -20.44
CA GLN A 104 -7.35 11.35 -19.96
C GLN A 104 -6.63 10.07 -20.39
N GLU A 105 -5.33 10.18 -20.70
CA GLU A 105 -4.50 9.00 -20.92
C GLU A 105 -4.45 8.17 -19.65
N ARG A 106 -4.69 6.86 -19.83
CA ARG A 106 -4.73 5.92 -18.73
C ARG A 106 -3.29 5.60 -18.30
N GLU A 107 -2.84 6.23 -17.22
CA GLU A 107 -1.74 5.66 -16.45
C GLU A 107 -2.17 4.31 -15.88
N ASP A 108 -1.21 3.41 -15.68
CA ASP A 108 -1.48 2.16 -15.00
C ASP A 108 -1.90 2.47 -13.56
N PHE A 109 -3.22 2.42 -13.35
CA PHE A 109 -3.86 2.70 -12.08
C PHE A 109 -3.20 1.94 -10.93
N TYR A 110 -2.72 0.72 -11.18
CA TYR A 110 -2.12 -0.10 -10.13
C TYR A 110 -0.81 0.51 -9.66
N TYR A 111 0.12 0.77 -10.58
CA TYR A 111 1.38 1.41 -10.21
C TYR A 111 1.16 2.79 -9.59
N LEU A 112 0.23 3.56 -10.13
CA LEU A 112 -0.13 4.86 -9.60
C LEU A 112 -0.67 4.73 -8.17
N TYR A 113 -1.73 3.94 -7.96
CA TYR A 113 -2.35 3.74 -6.67
C TYR A 113 -1.34 3.23 -5.63
N TYR A 114 -0.52 2.23 -5.97
CA TYR A 114 0.45 1.69 -5.04
C TYR A 114 1.57 2.67 -4.70
N THR A 115 2.15 3.35 -5.69
CA THR A 115 3.27 4.24 -5.43
C THR A 115 2.85 5.53 -4.75
N LYS A 116 1.68 6.08 -5.13
CA LYS A 116 1.14 7.34 -4.59
C LYS A 116 0.54 7.19 -3.19
N PHE A 117 0.10 5.98 -2.81
CA PHE A 117 -0.52 5.72 -1.51
C PHE A 117 0.26 4.75 -0.62
N MET A 118 1.50 4.37 -0.99
CA MET A 118 2.32 3.47 -0.15
C MET A 118 2.52 4.01 1.28
N GLY A 119 2.70 5.33 1.43
CA GLY A 119 2.80 5.95 2.76
C GLY A 119 1.54 5.79 3.61
N LEU A 120 0.36 5.77 2.98
CA LEU A 120 -0.90 5.46 3.66
C LEU A 120 -0.91 3.99 4.09
N PHE A 121 -0.63 3.05 3.17
CA PHE A 121 -0.63 1.61 3.49
C PHE A 121 0.37 1.27 4.60
N TYR A 122 1.51 1.95 4.63
CA TYR A 122 2.51 1.85 5.68
C TYR A 122 1.94 2.24 7.07
N VAL A 123 1.24 3.37 7.15
CA VAL A 123 0.61 3.84 8.40
C VAL A 123 -0.53 2.92 8.82
N LEU A 124 -1.35 2.48 7.87
CA LEU A 124 -2.49 1.60 8.13
C LEU A 124 -2.05 0.27 8.72
N ALA A 125 -1.00 -0.35 8.15
CA ALA A 125 -0.48 -1.60 8.68
C ALA A 125 0.03 -1.48 10.13
N VAL A 126 0.66 -0.36 10.49
CA VAL A 126 1.04 -0.09 11.88
C VAL A 126 -0.20 0.16 12.75
N SER A 127 -1.19 0.90 12.24
CA SER A 127 -2.43 1.18 12.97
C SER A 127 -3.17 -0.11 13.34
N ASP A 128 -3.26 -1.04 12.40
CA ASP A 128 -3.94 -2.33 12.60
C ASP A 128 -3.17 -3.23 13.56
N MET A 129 -1.84 -3.25 13.44
CA MET A 129 -0.95 -3.97 14.38
C MET A 129 -1.13 -3.52 15.84
N LEU A 130 -1.28 -2.22 16.09
CA LEU A 130 -1.35 -1.68 17.45
C LEU A 130 -2.67 -1.98 18.16
N ASP A 131 -3.64 -2.58 17.47
CA ASP A 131 -4.93 -2.94 18.04
C ASP A 131 -4.94 -4.38 18.56
N ILE A 132 -4.85 -4.53 19.89
CA ILE A 132 -4.72 -5.80 20.61
C ILE A 132 -6.03 -6.63 20.62
N ASN A 133 -7.17 -6.05 20.23
CA ASN A 133 -8.50 -6.64 20.43
C ASN A 133 -9.14 -7.23 19.16
N HIS A 134 -8.39 -7.67 18.15
CA HIS A 134 -9.00 -8.22 16.93
C HIS A 134 -8.58 -9.64 16.56
N ASP A 135 -9.61 -10.48 16.40
CA ASP A 135 -9.65 -11.90 16.04
C ASP A 135 -9.74 -12.16 14.52
N TYR A 136 -9.57 -11.16 13.67
CA TYR A 136 -9.60 -11.39 12.22
C TYR A 136 -8.22 -11.76 11.70
N ASP A 137 -8.16 -12.72 10.78
CA ASP A 137 -7.00 -12.98 9.91
C ASP A 137 -6.64 -11.66 9.20
N GLN A 138 -5.71 -10.90 9.77
CA GLN A 138 -5.43 -9.55 9.34
C GLN A 138 -4.76 -9.60 7.96
N ILE A 139 -5.52 -9.18 6.96
CA ILE A 139 -5.06 -8.95 5.60
C ILE A 139 -4.37 -7.59 5.63
N TYR A 140 -3.06 -7.56 5.77
CA TYR A 140 -2.33 -6.30 5.63
C TYR A 140 -2.08 -6.04 4.17
N PHE A 141 -2.75 -5.03 3.60
CA PHE A 141 -2.61 -4.66 2.19
C PHE A 141 -1.13 -4.63 1.75
N ILE A 142 -0.27 -3.99 2.54
CA ILE A 142 1.15 -3.81 2.22
C ILE A 142 1.93 -5.14 2.14
N SER A 143 1.65 -6.12 3.00
CA SER A 143 2.39 -7.40 3.01
C SER A 143 1.97 -8.29 1.85
N ARG A 144 0.68 -8.26 1.48
CA ARG A 144 0.14 -9.04 0.36
C ARG A 144 0.54 -8.45 -0.99
N LEU A 145 0.53 -7.13 -1.14
CA LEU A 145 0.90 -6.47 -2.39
C LEU A 145 2.33 -6.68 -2.83
N LEU A 146 3.19 -6.94 -1.85
CA LEU A 146 4.63 -7.07 -2.04
C LEU A 146 5.09 -8.52 -1.87
N ASP A 147 4.14 -9.47 -1.89
CA ASP A 147 4.40 -10.90 -1.87
C ASP A 147 4.27 -11.50 -3.30
N PRO A 148 5.37 -12.02 -3.87
CA PRO A 148 5.38 -12.58 -5.22
C PRO A 148 4.53 -13.82 -5.42
N ASP A 149 4.18 -14.52 -4.33
CA ASP A 149 3.31 -15.70 -4.35
C ASP A 149 1.88 -15.39 -3.89
N ASN A 150 1.50 -14.11 -3.78
CA ASN A 150 0.19 -13.74 -3.26
C ASN A 150 -0.96 -14.31 -4.12
N TYR A 151 -1.72 -15.22 -3.52
CA TYR A 151 -2.92 -15.85 -4.07
C TYR A 151 -4.02 -14.84 -4.48
N ILE A 152 -4.05 -13.61 -3.94
CA ILE A 152 -4.99 -12.57 -4.40
C ILE A 152 -4.81 -12.28 -5.89
N ASN A 153 -3.58 -12.30 -6.40
CA ASN A 153 -3.31 -12.08 -7.83
C ASN A 153 -3.97 -13.15 -8.71
N GLN A 154 -4.37 -14.30 -8.16
CA GLN A 154 -5.04 -15.38 -8.88
C GLN A 154 -6.57 -15.22 -8.96
N TYR A 155 -7.19 -14.50 -8.01
CA TYR A 155 -8.65 -14.33 -7.97
C TYR A 155 -9.14 -13.05 -8.65
N TYR A 156 -8.32 -12.01 -8.66
CA TYR A 156 -8.64 -10.76 -9.35
C TYR A 156 -7.95 -10.76 -10.72
N SER A 157 -8.38 -11.62 -11.63
CA SER A 157 -7.83 -11.73 -12.99
C SER A 157 -7.94 -10.45 -13.84
N SER A 158 -8.69 -9.43 -13.38
CA SER A 158 -8.75 -8.08 -13.95
C SER A 158 -7.74 -7.09 -13.32
N TRP A 159 -7.08 -7.52 -12.25
CA TRP A 159 -5.95 -6.88 -11.56
C TRP A 159 -4.66 -7.49 -12.09
N ASP A 160 -4.49 -7.40 -13.41
CA ASP A 160 -3.39 -7.97 -14.18
C ASP A 160 -2.05 -7.86 -13.41
N ASN A 161 -1.48 -9.02 -13.12
CA ASN A 161 -0.08 -9.31 -12.78
C ASN A 161 0.81 -8.07 -12.58
N VAL A 162 0.66 -7.35 -11.46
CA VAL A 162 1.62 -6.32 -11.10
C VAL A 162 2.94 -7.02 -10.84
N GLU A 163 3.90 -6.83 -11.74
CA GLU A 163 5.22 -7.40 -11.57
C GLU A 163 5.87 -6.70 -10.37
N ILE A 164 6.03 -7.42 -9.27
CA ILE A 164 6.63 -6.89 -8.04
C ILE A 164 7.97 -6.21 -8.32
N ASN A 165 8.77 -6.73 -9.25
CA ASN A 165 10.03 -6.11 -9.64
C ASN A 165 9.84 -4.71 -10.25
N GLU A 166 8.82 -4.53 -11.09
CA GLU A 166 8.51 -3.23 -11.68
C GLU A 166 7.95 -2.28 -10.61
N LEU A 167 7.05 -2.74 -9.74
CA LEU A 167 6.54 -1.95 -8.62
C LEU A 167 7.67 -1.48 -7.69
N ILE A 168 8.58 -2.38 -7.34
CA ILE A 168 9.74 -2.11 -6.49
C ILE A 168 10.68 -1.09 -7.13
N SER A 169 10.86 -1.15 -8.45
CA SER A 169 11.74 -0.21 -9.18
C SER A 169 11.30 1.26 -9.09
N ARG A 170 10.05 1.51 -8.68
CA ARG A 170 9.48 2.85 -8.53
C ARG A 170 9.76 3.48 -7.16
N PHE A 171 10.24 2.70 -6.20
CA PHE A 171 10.62 3.20 -4.87
C PHE A 171 12.12 3.49 -4.80
N ASN A 172 12.47 4.58 -4.11
CA ASN A 172 13.87 4.85 -3.80
C ASN A 172 14.37 3.96 -2.65
N ASN A 173 15.68 3.92 -2.43
CA ASN A 173 16.29 3.08 -1.39
C ASN A 173 15.75 3.37 0.02
N THR A 174 15.48 4.63 0.37
CA THR A 174 14.92 4.98 1.68
C THR A 174 13.51 4.40 1.83
N GLN A 175 12.67 4.52 0.82
CA GLN A 175 11.32 3.95 0.82
C GLN A 175 11.38 2.41 0.92
N LEU A 176 12.24 1.76 0.12
CA LEU A 176 12.44 0.31 0.17
C LEU A 176 12.93 -0.16 1.52
N TYR A 177 13.86 0.57 2.14
CA TYR A 177 14.31 0.29 3.50
C TYR A 177 13.16 0.37 4.51
N LEU A 178 12.40 1.47 4.50
CA LEU A 178 11.25 1.67 5.41
C LEU A 178 10.21 0.55 5.25
N ILE A 179 9.85 0.22 4.01
CA ILE A 179 8.94 -0.89 3.70
C ILE A 179 9.51 -2.20 4.26
N SER A 180 10.78 -2.49 4.01
CA SER A 180 11.42 -3.73 4.49
C SER A 180 11.44 -3.83 6.02
N GLU A 181 11.71 -2.73 6.73
CA GLU A 181 11.70 -2.69 8.20
C GLU A 181 10.33 -3.07 8.76
N LEU A 182 9.26 -2.49 8.20
CA LEU A 182 7.89 -2.81 8.62
C LEU A 182 7.55 -4.27 8.31
N ILE A 183 7.81 -4.72 7.09
CA ILE A 183 7.50 -6.10 6.66
C ILE A 183 8.22 -7.13 7.55
N VAL A 184 9.52 -6.95 7.80
CA VAL A 184 10.31 -7.82 8.68
C VAL A 184 9.83 -7.75 10.13
N TYR A 185 9.39 -6.57 10.59
CA TYR A 185 8.81 -6.42 11.93
C TYR A 185 7.50 -7.20 12.07
N LEU A 186 6.60 -7.10 11.09
CA LEU A 186 5.33 -7.83 11.08
C LEU A 186 5.55 -9.35 11.08
N ASP A 187 6.51 -9.86 10.29
CA ASP A 187 6.88 -11.29 10.27
C ASP A 187 7.35 -11.78 11.65
N LYS A 188 8.31 -11.07 12.25
CA LYS A 188 8.95 -11.48 13.51
C LYS A 188 7.98 -11.57 14.66
N ASN A 189 6.91 -10.78 14.61
CA ASN A 189 5.88 -10.76 15.63
C ASN A 189 4.68 -11.65 15.28
N ASN A 190 4.76 -12.44 14.19
CA ASN A 190 3.68 -13.31 13.70
C ASN A 190 2.36 -12.56 13.47
N ILE A 191 2.44 -11.31 13.01
CA ILE A 191 1.29 -10.43 12.83
C ILE A 191 0.60 -10.69 11.49
N CYS A 192 1.37 -11.00 10.43
CA CYS A 192 0.83 -11.27 9.11
C CYS A 192 1.50 -12.48 8.46
N TYR A 193 0.75 -13.24 7.65
CA TYR A 193 1.33 -14.27 6.80
C TYR A 193 2.11 -13.63 5.64
N MET A 194 3.26 -14.23 5.32
CA MET A 194 4.07 -13.95 4.13
C MET A 194 4.65 -15.24 3.58
N SER A 195 4.78 -15.31 2.25
CA SER A 195 5.50 -16.41 1.60
C SER A 195 6.98 -16.43 1.99
N ASP A 196 7.61 -17.60 1.88
CA ASP A 196 9.05 -17.73 2.13
C ASP A 196 9.88 -16.87 1.16
N ILE A 197 9.40 -16.68 -0.08
CA ILE A 197 10.03 -15.82 -1.08
C ILE A 197 9.98 -14.35 -0.64
N ALA A 198 8.82 -13.88 -0.15
CA ALA A 198 8.69 -12.53 0.38
C ALA A 198 9.63 -12.31 1.58
N LYS A 199 9.71 -13.28 2.50
CA LYS A 199 10.61 -13.21 3.66
C LYS A 199 12.08 -13.15 3.26
N GLU A 200 12.49 -13.97 2.30
CA GLU A 200 13.86 -13.95 1.77
C GLU A 200 14.17 -12.60 1.12
N PHE A 201 13.27 -12.12 0.25
CA PHE A 201 13.45 -10.86 -0.47
C PHE A 201 13.51 -9.66 0.47
N TRP A 202 12.49 -9.46 1.31
CA TRP A 202 12.42 -8.31 2.23
C TRP A 202 13.46 -8.40 3.33
N GLY A 203 13.78 -9.60 3.82
CA GLY A 203 14.90 -9.82 4.73
C GLY A 203 16.25 -9.49 4.09
N TYR A 204 16.43 -9.77 2.80
CA TYR A 204 17.62 -9.38 2.05
C TYR A 204 17.69 -7.87 1.86
N VAL A 205 16.61 -7.21 1.44
CA VAL A 205 16.52 -5.74 1.32
C VAL A 205 16.86 -5.08 2.65
N ASN A 206 16.27 -5.55 3.74
CA ASN A 206 16.52 -5.04 5.10
C ASN A 206 18.00 -5.14 5.51
N LYS A 207 18.69 -6.23 5.12
CA LYS A 207 20.11 -6.45 5.42
C LYS A 207 21.07 -5.72 4.48
N ASN A 208 20.66 -5.43 3.24
CA ASN A 208 21.57 -5.03 2.15
C ASN A 208 21.27 -3.68 1.49
N VAL A 209 20.17 -3.00 1.84
CA VAL A 209 19.94 -1.58 1.47
C VAL A 209 20.74 -0.62 2.39
N LEU A 210 21.77 -1.16 3.07
CA LEU A 210 22.81 -0.46 3.82
C LEU A 210 24.05 -0.21 2.93
#